data_AF-A0AAI9FT92-F1
#
_entry.id   AF-A0AAI9FT92-F1
#
_cell.length_a   1.000
_cell.length_b   1.000
_cell.length_c   1.000
_cell.angle_alpha   90.00
_cell.angle_beta   90.00
_cell.angle_gamma   90.00
#
_symmetry.space_group_name_H-M   'P 1'
#
loop_
_entity.id
_entity.type
_entity.pdbx_description
1 polymer ?
#
loop_
_entity_poly.entity_id
_entity_poly.type
_entity_poly.pdbx_seq_one_letter_code
_entity_poly.pdbx_strand_id
1 'polypeptide(L)'
;MANATDARISVGLPSHPKTKKLARRLGAAGPLYCIYLFLWATANRSDGDLAGMTDEDIELAIDWTGEEFAFVRGMAEAGFLDGEEGQRRIHDWDEHNPWAAGAASRSQKAKWANLCKYHGKEEAERKMPAYAKRLREAAKALEEGSKKDAKEPNDDPNGTPTGDPSRSEESGSGTPPYPSPIPSPSPYPLPNPSPEDEPTVVGLSSADGDAATGDHADPADAGEGQDLLGKVPKKAGPPPCPHMRIIELFHEVLPELPAVCAWNEARQRKLGARWRERPEQQDLAWWRSFFEAVREMPWLMGQRAGRDGRPFRCTLEWLVSPTNFVKVIEGHYMDGGR
;
A
#
# COMPACT_ATOMS: atom_id res chain seq x y z
N MET A 1 5.56 -7.72 10.93
CA MET A 1 5.02 -8.15 9.62
C MET A 1 4.80 -6.89 8.79
N ALA A 2 4.78 -6.95 7.46
CA ALA A 2 4.46 -5.77 6.67
C ALA A 2 2.95 -5.54 6.81
N ASN A 3 2.53 -4.65 7.72
CA ASN A 3 1.13 -4.28 7.88
C ASN A 3 0.71 -3.48 6.65
N ALA A 4 -0.48 -3.75 6.11
CA ALA A 4 -1.00 -2.98 4.99
C ALA A 4 -1.16 -1.51 5.40
N THR A 5 -0.81 -0.58 4.51
CA THR A 5 -0.83 0.87 4.81
C THR A 5 -2.15 1.54 4.45
N ASP A 6 -3.02 0.82 3.75
CA ASP A 6 -4.26 1.30 3.16
C ASP A 6 -5.26 0.14 3.05
N ALA A 7 -6.56 0.45 3.10
CA ALA A 7 -7.67 -0.48 2.89
C ALA A 7 -8.56 0.01 1.75
N ARG A 8 -9.17 -0.91 1.00
CA ARG A 8 -10.11 -0.55 -0.06
C ARG A 8 -11.53 -0.53 0.49
N ILE A 9 -12.14 0.64 0.43
CA ILE A 9 -13.54 0.83 0.84
C ILE A 9 -14.37 1.15 -0.41
N SER A 10 -15.48 0.44 -0.59
CA SER A 10 -16.39 0.70 -1.70
C SER A 10 -17.01 2.10 -1.59
N VAL A 11 -16.97 2.87 -2.69
CA VAL A 11 -17.65 4.18 -2.77
C VAL A 11 -19.16 4.07 -2.58
N GLY A 12 -19.75 2.88 -2.84
CA GLY A 12 -21.16 2.59 -2.60
C GLY A 12 -21.49 2.29 -1.14
N LEU A 13 -20.50 2.13 -0.26
CA LEU A 13 -20.70 1.72 1.13
C LEU A 13 -21.72 2.59 1.87
N PRO A 14 -21.70 3.95 1.81
CA PRO A 14 -22.68 4.77 2.53
C PRO A 14 -24.13 4.52 2.10
N SER A 15 -24.35 4.16 0.84
CA SER A 15 -25.68 3.93 0.26
C SER A 15 -26.18 2.49 0.42
N HIS A 16 -25.29 1.56 0.79
CA HIS A 16 -25.54 0.13 0.78
C HIS A 16 -26.61 -0.29 1.83
N PRO A 17 -27.49 -1.27 1.53
CA PRO A 17 -28.52 -1.70 2.47
C PRO A 17 -27.98 -2.20 3.80
N LYS A 18 -26.85 -2.93 3.83
CA LYS A 18 -26.20 -3.37 5.08
C LYS A 18 -25.76 -2.17 5.94
N THR A 19 -25.22 -1.12 5.32
CA THR A 19 -24.80 0.11 6.01
C THR A 19 -25.98 0.90 6.55
N LYS A 20 -27.06 1.04 5.79
CA LYS A 20 -28.31 1.68 6.25
C LYS A 20 -28.93 0.91 7.42
N LYS A 21 -28.92 -0.43 7.36
CA LYS A 21 -29.32 -1.33 8.44
C LYS A 21 -28.48 -1.11 9.71
N LEU A 22 -27.18 -0.90 9.55
CA LEU A 22 -26.26 -0.64 10.67
C LEU A 22 -26.51 0.75 11.28
N ALA A 23 -26.65 1.79 10.46
CA ALA A 23 -26.97 3.15 10.90
C ALA A 23 -28.28 3.21 11.69
N ARG A 24 -29.29 2.44 11.28
CA ARG A 24 -30.57 2.37 11.99
C ARG A 24 -30.45 1.71 13.38
N ARG A 25 -29.52 0.77 13.55
CA ARG A 25 -29.33 0.02 14.81
C ARG A 25 -28.44 0.77 15.79
N LEU A 26 -27.32 1.30 15.30
CA LEU A 26 -26.23 1.84 16.13
C LEU A 26 -26.14 3.37 16.07
N GLY A 27 -27.08 4.02 15.39
CA GLY A 27 -27.05 5.45 15.12
C GLY A 27 -26.07 5.83 14.00
N ALA A 28 -25.93 7.14 13.79
CA ALA A 28 -25.14 7.70 12.69
C ALA A 28 -23.64 7.31 12.76
N ALA A 29 -23.12 6.99 13.95
CA ALA A 29 -21.75 6.56 14.13
C ALA A 29 -21.49 5.08 13.74
N GLY A 30 -22.52 4.22 13.71
CA GLY A 30 -22.35 2.79 13.41
C GLY A 30 -21.55 2.51 12.12
N PRO A 31 -21.91 3.12 10.97
CA PRO A 31 -21.14 3.01 9.73
C PRO A 31 -19.68 3.46 9.84
N LEU A 32 -19.35 4.43 10.70
CA LEU A 32 -17.97 4.86 10.92
C LEU A 32 -17.16 3.77 11.62
N TYR A 33 -17.72 3.14 12.65
CA TYR A 33 -17.06 2.03 13.36
C TYR A 33 -16.91 0.79 12.47
N CYS A 34 -17.81 0.58 11.50
CA CYS A 34 -17.63 -0.43 10.45
C CYS A 34 -16.35 -0.18 9.63
N ILE A 35 -16.10 1.09 9.25
CA ILE A 35 -14.88 1.48 8.55
C ILE A 35 -13.66 1.28 9.45
N TYR A 36 -13.74 1.61 10.74
CA TYR A 36 -12.65 1.38 11.69
C TYR A 36 -12.29 -0.10 11.81
N LEU A 37 -13.29 -0.99 11.85
CA LEU A 37 -13.05 -2.43 11.84
C LEU A 37 -12.34 -2.87 10.56
N PHE A 38 -12.74 -2.37 9.39
CA PHE A 38 -12.08 -2.71 8.13
C PHE A 38 -10.63 -2.21 8.07
N LEU A 39 -10.36 -1.00 8.57
CA LEU A 39 -9.01 -0.46 8.66
C LEU A 39 -8.15 -1.27 9.64
N TRP A 40 -8.70 -1.60 10.81
CA TRP A 40 -8.02 -2.42 11.81
C TRP A 40 -7.72 -3.82 11.28
N ALA A 41 -8.69 -4.48 10.63
CA ALA A 41 -8.50 -5.79 10.04
C ALA A 41 -7.42 -5.76 8.96
N THR A 42 -7.44 -4.76 8.07
CA THR A 42 -6.40 -4.59 7.05
C THR A 42 -4.99 -4.53 7.65
N ALA A 43 -4.83 -3.86 8.79
CA ALA A 43 -3.54 -3.72 9.47
C ALA A 43 -3.13 -4.95 10.30
N ASN A 44 -4.08 -5.68 10.89
CA ASN A 44 -3.82 -6.69 11.95
C ASN A 44 -4.28 -8.12 11.62
N ARG A 45 -5.24 -8.25 10.70
CA ARG A 45 -5.90 -9.48 10.23
C ARG A 45 -6.16 -9.36 8.73
N SER A 46 -5.08 -9.35 7.95
CA SER A 46 -5.12 -8.95 6.53
C SER A 46 -6.01 -9.85 5.65
N ASP A 47 -6.32 -11.06 6.12
CA ASP A 47 -7.25 -12.04 5.55
C ASP A 47 -8.71 -11.85 5.99
N GLY A 48 -9.00 -10.88 6.85
CA GLY A 48 -10.35 -10.61 7.36
C GLY A 48 -10.84 -11.65 8.37
N ASP A 49 -9.97 -12.58 8.78
CA ASP A 49 -10.27 -13.59 9.77
C ASP A 49 -10.09 -13.03 11.18
N LEU A 50 -11.16 -12.99 11.97
CA LEU A 50 -11.16 -12.51 13.35
C LEU A 50 -11.22 -13.69 14.35
N ALA A 51 -11.02 -14.93 13.89
CA ALA A 51 -11.02 -16.10 14.75
C ALA A 51 -10.02 -15.96 15.91
N GLY A 52 -10.47 -16.36 17.11
CA GLY A 52 -9.72 -16.24 18.35
C GLY A 52 -9.84 -14.89 19.06
N MET A 53 -10.63 -13.93 18.54
CA MET A 53 -11.04 -12.73 19.25
C MET A 53 -12.45 -12.91 19.81
N THR A 54 -12.68 -12.48 21.06
CA THR A 54 -14.04 -12.38 21.61
C THR A 54 -14.79 -11.21 20.94
N ASP A 55 -16.11 -11.16 21.10
CA ASP A 55 -16.87 -10.00 20.58
C ASP A 55 -16.42 -8.70 21.32
N GLU A 56 -16.03 -8.81 22.60
CA GLU A 56 -15.42 -7.70 23.38
C GLU A 56 -14.08 -7.24 22.78
N ASP A 57 -13.18 -8.17 22.44
CA ASP A 57 -11.87 -7.84 21.85
C ASP A 57 -12.02 -7.07 20.52
N ILE A 58 -13.05 -7.40 19.74
CA ILE A 58 -13.35 -6.73 18.47
C ILE A 58 -13.83 -5.30 18.71
N GLU A 59 -14.66 -5.06 19.73
CA GLU A 59 -15.13 -3.72 20.09
C GLU A 59 -14.01 -2.85 20.67
N LEU A 60 -13.15 -3.43 21.51
CA LEU A 60 -11.94 -2.77 22.02
C LEU A 60 -10.95 -2.42 20.91
N ALA A 61 -10.80 -3.27 19.89
CA ALA A 61 -9.89 -3.04 18.76
C ALA A 61 -10.23 -1.78 17.95
N ILE A 62 -11.48 -1.31 18.00
CA ILE A 62 -11.96 -0.13 17.27
C ILE A 62 -12.36 1.03 18.20
N ASP A 63 -12.04 0.92 19.49
CA ASP A 63 -12.42 1.88 20.53
C ASP A 63 -13.94 2.17 20.55
N TRP A 64 -14.78 1.14 20.45
CA TRP A 64 -16.24 1.31 20.48
C TRP A 64 -16.70 1.88 21.82
N THR A 65 -17.47 2.97 21.76
CA THR A 65 -17.96 3.70 22.95
C THR A 65 -19.46 3.57 23.19
N GLY A 66 -20.14 2.66 22.49
CA GLY A 66 -21.59 2.45 22.63
C GLY A 66 -21.94 1.37 23.64
N GLU A 67 -23.15 0.80 23.54
CA GLU A 67 -23.55 -0.36 24.35
C GLU A 67 -22.65 -1.55 24.04
N GLU A 68 -22.24 -2.26 25.09
CA GLU A 68 -21.40 -3.46 25.02
C GLU A 68 -22.04 -4.53 24.13
N PHE A 69 -21.23 -5.12 23.25
CA PHE A 69 -21.62 -6.12 22.25
C PHE A 69 -22.62 -5.65 21.19
N ALA A 70 -23.10 -4.39 21.26
CA ALA A 70 -24.09 -3.90 20.32
C ALA A 70 -23.49 -3.73 18.92
N PHE A 71 -22.21 -3.35 18.83
CA PHE A 71 -21.56 -3.16 17.54
C PHE A 71 -21.38 -4.50 16.82
N VAL A 72 -20.80 -5.50 17.47
CA VAL A 72 -20.56 -6.80 16.84
C VAL A 72 -21.87 -7.51 16.50
N ARG A 73 -22.86 -7.46 17.40
CA ARG A 73 -24.22 -7.95 17.12
C ARG A 73 -24.84 -7.26 15.91
N GLY A 74 -24.75 -5.93 15.85
CA GLY A 74 -25.27 -5.13 14.74
C GLY A 74 -24.59 -5.44 13.40
N MET A 75 -23.28 -5.67 13.41
CA MET A 75 -22.50 -6.06 12.24
C MET A 75 -22.87 -7.46 11.74
N ALA A 76 -23.04 -8.43 12.65
CA ALA A 76 -23.47 -9.79 12.32
C ALA A 76 -24.90 -9.80 11.74
N GLU A 77 -25.86 -9.14 12.39
CA GLU A 77 -27.24 -9.05 11.91
C GLU A 77 -27.38 -8.28 10.58
N ALA A 78 -26.49 -7.31 10.34
CA ALA A 78 -26.44 -6.60 9.07
C ALA A 78 -25.78 -7.44 7.96
N GLY A 79 -25.10 -8.54 8.29
CA GLY A 79 -24.39 -9.42 7.36
C GLY A 79 -23.02 -8.88 6.94
N PHE A 80 -22.35 -8.09 7.78
CA PHE A 80 -20.96 -7.70 7.61
C PHE A 80 -19.99 -8.67 8.29
N LEU A 81 -20.45 -9.40 9.31
CA LEU A 81 -19.70 -10.44 9.98
C LEU A 81 -20.42 -11.78 9.84
N ASP A 82 -19.64 -12.82 9.57
CA ASP A 82 -20.07 -14.22 9.59
C ASP A 82 -19.53 -14.93 10.83
N GLY A 83 -20.12 -16.07 11.17
CA GLY A 83 -19.70 -16.92 12.28
C GLY A 83 -20.21 -16.45 13.64
N GLU A 84 -19.95 -17.29 14.65
CA GLU A 84 -20.28 -17.02 16.06
C GLU A 84 -19.13 -16.31 16.77
N GLU A 85 -19.33 -15.96 18.04
CA GLU A 85 -18.28 -15.40 18.89
C GLU A 85 -17.03 -16.31 18.88
N GLY A 86 -15.84 -15.71 18.79
CA GLY A 86 -14.58 -16.44 18.68
C GLY A 86 -14.29 -17.02 17.29
N GLN A 87 -15.26 -17.04 16.37
CA GLN A 87 -15.12 -17.52 14.98
C GLN A 87 -15.56 -16.47 13.94
N ARG A 88 -15.60 -15.20 14.35
CA ARG A 88 -16.02 -14.08 13.50
C ARG A 88 -15.11 -13.92 12.28
N ARG A 89 -15.70 -13.61 11.13
CA ARG A 89 -14.98 -13.25 9.90
C ARG A 89 -15.68 -12.10 9.20
N ILE A 90 -14.93 -11.23 8.52
CA ILE A 90 -15.52 -10.18 7.69
C ILE A 90 -16.05 -10.81 6.40
N HIS A 91 -17.35 -10.62 6.17
CA HIS A 91 -18.05 -11.16 5.01
C HIS A 91 -17.49 -10.61 3.69
N ASP A 92 -17.28 -11.48 2.70
CA ASP A 92 -16.74 -11.18 1.37
C ASP A 92 -15.42 -10.38 1.38
N TRP A 93 -14.59 -10.57 2.42
CA TRP A 93 -13.34 -9.82 2.59
C TRP A 93 -12.40 -9.95 1.38
N ASP A 94 -12.20 -11.17 0.90
CA ASP A 94 -11.29 -11.45 -0.21
C ASP A 94 -11.74 -10.81 -1.53
N GLU A 95 -13.05 -10.67 -1.74
CA GLU A 95 -13.61 -10.04 -2.93
C GLU A 95 -13.40 -8.53 -2.94
N HIS A 96 -13.58 -7.89 -1.77
CA HIS A 96 -13.44 -6.45 -1.62
C HIS A 96 -12.00 -5.99 -1.37
N ASN A 97 -11.19 -6.83 -0.73
CA ASN A 97 -9.82 -6.56 -0.32
C ASN A 97 -8.83 -7.64 -0.81
N PRO A 98 -8.80 -8.00 -2.11
CA PRO A 98 -7.95 -9.08 -2.62
C PRO A 98 -6.46 -8.79 -2.43
N TRP A 99 -6.09 -7.50 -2.39
CA TRP A 99 -4.74 -7.12 -2.06
C TRP A 99 -4.43 -7.41 -0.59
N ALA A 100 -5.25 -6.95 0.37
CA ALA A 100 -5.00 -7.23 1.79
C ALA A 100 -4.95 -8.75 2.06
N ALA A 101 -5.95 -9.49 1.58
CA ALA A 101 -6.06 -10.93 1.72
C ALA A 101 -4.81 -11.69 1.25
N GLY A 102 -4.32 -11.33 0.06
CA GLY A 102 -3.12 -11.95 -0.50
C GLY A 102 -1.80 -11.44 0.08
N ALA A 103 -1.77 -10.47 0.99
CA ALA A 103 -0.53 -9.81 1.43
C ALA A 103 0.44 -10.79 2.11
N ALA A 104 -0.06 -11.64 3.01
CA ALA A 104 0.74 -12.67 3.67
C ALA A 104 1.35 -13.65 2.66
N SER A 105 0.53 -14.15 1.73
CA SER A 105 0.94 -15.09 0.68
C SER A 105 1.97 -14.47 -0.28
N ARG A 106 1.78 -13.21 -0.71
CA ARG A 106 2.74 -12.49 -1.56
C ARG A 106 4.07 -12.24 -0.85
N SER A 107 4.02 -11.87 0.43
CA SER A 107 5.23 -11.69 1.26
C SER A 107 6.00 -13.00 1.43
N GLN A 108 5.30 -14.11 1.74
CA GLN A 108 5.91 -15.44 1.84
C GLN A 108 6.54 -15.88 0.51
N LYS A 109 5.84 -15.69 -0.62
CA LYS A 109 6.34 -15.98 -1.96
C LYS A 109 7.58 -15.16 -2.31
N ALA A 110 7.58 -13.86 -2.02
CA ALA A 110 8.73 -12.99 -2.27
C ALA A 110 9.93 -13.37 -1.39
N LYS A 111 9.69 -13.67 -0.10
CA LYS A 111 10.74 -14.13 0.82
C LYS A 111 11.35 -15.45 0.36
N TRP A 112 10.52 -16.40 -0.05
CA TRP A 112 10.96 -17.68 -0.62
C TRP A 112 11.81 -17.47 -1.88
N ALA A 113 11.34 -16.67 -2.84
CA ALA A 113 12.08 -16.39 -4.07
C ALA A 113 13.45 -15.76 -3.79
N ASN A 114 13.52 -14.80 -2.85
CA ASN A 114 14.78 -14.19 -2.43
C ASN A 114 15.72 -15.20 -1.75
N LEU A 115 15.20 -16.05 -0.86
CA LEU A 115 16.00 -17.08 -0.20
C LEU A 115 16.57 -18.07 -1.23
N CYS A 116 15.75 -18.55 -2.17
CA CYS A 116 16.22 -19.40 -3.26
C CYS A 116 17.30 -18.71 -4.11
N LYS A 117 17.12 -17.42 -4.42
CA LYS A 117 18.05 -16.64 -5.24
C LYS A 117 19.43 -16.48 -4.59
N TYR A 118 19.49 -16.20 -3.28
CA TYR A 118 20.75 -15.87 -2.61
C TYR A 118 21.38 -17.04 -1.85
N HIS A 119 20.59 -18.03 -1.45
CA HIS A 119 21.05 -19.13 -0.59
C HIS A 119 20.77 -20.52 -1.14
N GLY A 120 20.08 -20.63 -2.29
CA GLY A 120 19.68 -21.92 -2.83
C GLY A 120 18.43 -22.51 -2.15
N LYS A 121 17.88 -23.56 -2.78
CA LYS A 121 16.58 -24.12 -2.41
C LYS A 121 16.60 -24.85 -1.06
N GLU A 122 17.64 -25.63 -0.77
CA GLU A 122 17.77 -26.38 0.50
C GLU A 122 17.77 -25.45 1.71
N GLU A 123 18.52 -24.35 1.63
CA GLU A 123 18.61 -23.36 2.69
C GLU A 123 17.32 -22.52 2.80
N ALA A 124 16.61 -22.29 1.69
CA ALA A 124 15.28 -21.71 1.71
C ALA A 124 14.25 -22.62 2.39
N GLU A 125 14.32 -23.95 2.15
CA GLU A 125 13.49 -24.96 2.81
C GLU A 125 13.75 -24.99 4.32
N ARG A 126 15.01 -24.96 4.73
CA ARG A 126 15.39 -24.89 6.15
C ARG A 126 14.86 -23.62 6.84
N LYS A 127 14.93 -22.48 6.15
CA LYS A 127 14.48 -21.16 6.68
C LYS A 127 12.97 -20.94 6.59
N MET A 128 12.26 -21.65 5.72
CA MET A 128 10.81 -21.54 5.53
C MET A 128 10.13 -22.91 5.38
N PRO A 129 10.20 -23.80 6.40
CA PRO A 129 9.78 -25.19 6.28
C PRO A 129 8.27 -25.36 6.05
N ALA A 130 7.44 -24.55 6.72
CA ALA A 130 5.99 -24.60 6.55
C ALA A 130 5.54 -24.15 5.14
N TYR A 131 6.24 -23.18 4.55
CA TYR A 131 5.95 -22.73 3.18
C TYR A 131 6.42 -23.75 2.14
N ALA A 132 7.60 -24.34 2.34
CA ALA A 132 8.10 -25.44 1.53
C ALA A 132 7.12 -26.64 1.51
N LYS A 133 6.61 -27.02 2.69
CA LYS A 133 5.61 -28.08 2.82
C LYS A 133 4.36 -27.78 1.99
N ARG A 134 3.80 -26.58 2.12
CA ARG A 134 2.64 -26.13 1.31
C ARG A 134 2.91 -26.19 -0.19
N LEU A 135 4.10 -25.81 -0.65
CA LEU A 135 4.46 -25.91 -2.07
C LEU A 135 4.51 -27.37 -2.56
N ARG A 136 5.04 -28.30 -1.74
CA ARG A 136 5.09 -29.73 -2.09
C ARG A 136 3.70 -30.34 -2.13
N GLU A 137 2.85 -30.02 -1.16
CA GLU A 137 1.46 -30.46 -1.11
C GLU A 137 0.68 -29.94 -2.33
N ALA A 138 0.84 -28.67 -2.69
CA ALA A 138 0.23 -28.09 -3.88
C ALA A 138 0.72 -28.76 -5.19
N ALA A 139 2.02 -29.05 -5.31
CA ALA A 139 2.56 -29.77 -6.46
C ALA A 139 2.00 -31.19 -6.58
N LYS A 140 1.88 -31.90 -5.45
CA LYS A 140 1.28 -33.23 -5.39
C LYS A 140 -0.20 -33.23 -5.80
N ALA A 141 -0.97 -32.24 -5.33
CA ALA A 141 -2.38 -32.09 -5.69
C ALA A 141 -2.58 -31.85 -7.20
N LEU A 142 -1.72 -31.05 -7.82
CA LEU A 142 -1.71 -30.84 -9.28
C LEU A 142 -1.41 -32.13 -10.05
N GLU A 143 -0.46 -32.93 -9.59
CA GLU A 143 -0.12 -34.22 -10.21
C GLU A 143 -1.27 -35.24 -10.10
N GLU A 144 -1.93 -35.29 -8.93
CA GLU A 144 -3.08 -36.16 -8.69
C GLU A 144 -4.33 -35.74 -9.46
N GLY A 145 -4.55 -34.44 -9.66
CA GLY A 145 -5.62 -33.93 -10.53
C GLY A 145 -5.40 -34.32 -11.99
N SER A 146 -4.18 -34.14 -12.50
CA SER A 146 -3.83 -34.47 -13.88
C SER A 146 -3.93 -35.97 -14.21
N LYS A 147 -3.84 -36.85 -13.20
CA LYS A 147 -4.04 -38.32 -13.33
C LYS A 147 -5.51 -38.73 -13.33
N LYS A 148 -6.43 -37.90 -12.81
CA LYS A 148 -7.87 -38.16 -12.81
C LYS A 148 -8.51 -37.80 -14.15
N ASP A 149 -8.09 -36.70 -14.76
CA ASP A 149 -8.56 -36.27 -16.09
C ASP A 149 -8.10 -37.20 -17.22
N ALA A 150 -7.07 -38.02 -16.97
CA ALA A 150 -6.56 -39.02 -17.92
C ALA A 150 -7.27 -40.39 -17.85
N LYS A 151 -8.29 -40.57 -16.98
CA LYS A 151 -8.92 -41.87 -16.71
C LYS A 151 -10.41 -41.97 -17.12
N GLU A 152 -10.90 -41.09 -17.97
CA GLU A 152 -12.14 -41.35 -18.72
C GLU A 152 -11.82 -41.89 -20.12
N PRO A 153 -11.80 -43.22 -20.33
CA PRO A 153 -11.90 -43.75 -21.68
C PRO A 153 -13.34 -43.50 -22.18
N ASN A 154 -13.48 -42.74 -23.25
CA ASN A 154 -14.70 -42.78 -24.05
C ASN A 154 -14.76 -44.15 -24.74
N ASP A 155 -15.43 -45.12 -24.10
CA ASP A 155 -15.89 -46.34 -24.74
C ASP A 155 -17.13 -46.00 -25.58
N ASP A 156 -16.92 -45.61 -26.83
CA ASP A 156 -17.97 -45.54 -27.85
C ASP A 156 -17.78 -46.74 -28.81
N PRO A 157 -18.62 -47.79 -28.76
CA PRO A 157 -18.44 -48.97 -29.57
C PRO A 157 -19.32 -48.91 -30.82
N ASN A 158 -19.04 -48.00 -31.77
CA ASN A 158 -19.40 -48.23 -33.19
C ASN A 158 -18.81 -47.17 -34.13
N GLY A 159 -18.00 -47.58 -35.10
CA GLY A 159 -17.49 -46.67 -36.14
C GLY A 159 -16.32 -47.25 -36.94
N THR A 160 -16.65 -48.12 -37.89
CA THR A 160 -15.78 -48.86 -38.81
C THR A 160 -14.76 -47.98 -39.58
N PRO A 161 -13.56 -48.51 -39.91
CA PRO A 161 -12.45 -47.75 -40.50
C PRO A 161 -12.53 -47.67 -42.02
N THR A 162 -12.03 -46.57 -42.59
CA THR A 162 -11.50 -46.55 -43.96
C THR A 162 -10.19 -45.77 -43.96
N GLY A 163 -9.12 -46.44 -44.40
CA GLY A 163 -7.85 -45.81 -44.69
C GLY A 163 -7.73 -45.52 -46.18
N ASP A 164 -6.91 -44.53 -46.53
CA ASP A 164 -5.83 -44.72 -47.50
C ASP A 164 -4.77 -43.59 -47.33
N PRO A 165 -3.49 -43.82 -47.70
CA PRO A 165 -2.34 -43.02 -47.29
C PRO A 165 -1.82 -42.07 -48.39
N SER A 166 -1.25 -40.94 -47.99
CA SER A 166 -0.18 -40.23 -48.70
C SER A 166 0.42 -39.20 -47.74
N ARG A 167 1.64 -39.48 -47.24
CA ARG A 167 2.92 -38.96 -47.76
C ARG A 167 3.02 -37.44 -47.70
N SER A 168 3.68 -36.93 -46.67
CA SER A 168 5.07 -36.41 -46.75
C SER A 168 5.45 -35.72 -45.44
N GLU A 169 6.64 -36.08 -44.96
CA GLU A 169 7.36 -35.42 -43.87
C GLU A 169 7.69 -33.98 -44.24
N GLU A 170 7.48 -33.03 -43.32
CA GLU A 170 8.37 -31.87 -43.23
C GLU A 170 8.42 -31.31 -41.80
N SER A 171 9.62 -31.35 -41.24
CA SER A 171 10.01 -30.66 -40.02
C SER A 171 9.95 -29.16 -40.25
N GLY A 172 9.18 -28.45 -39.41
CA GLY A 172 9.16 -26.99 -39.39
C GLY A 172 9.03 -26.50 -37.96
N SER A 173 10.11 -25.98 -37.39
CA SER A 173 10.10 -25.33 -36.08
C SER A 173 9.28 -24.04 -36.15
N GLY A 174 8.04 -24.08 -35.65
CA GLY A 174 7.14 -22.93 -35.59
C GLY A 174 7.16 -22.32 -34.20
N THR A 175 7.94 -21.26 -34.01
CA THR A 175 7.76 -20.33 -32.88
C THR A 175 6.41 -19.64 -33.01
N PRO A 176 5.62 -19.49 -31.93
CA PRO A 176 4.33 -18.81 -32.02
C PRO A 176 4.53 -17.31 -32.32
N PRO A 177 3.75 -16.72 -33.25
CA PRO A 177 3.90 -15.32 -33.60
C PRO A 177 3.40 -14.42 -32.47
N TYR A 178 4.19 -13.40 -32.19
CA TYR A 178 3.89 -12.28 -31.30
C TYR A 178 2.58 -11.58 -31.73
N PRO A 179 1.65 -11.25 -30.83
CA PRO A 179 0.51 -10.42 -31.17
C PRO A 179 0.95 -8.97 -31.41
N SER A 180 0.61 -8.46 -32.59
CA SER A 180 0.78 -7.06 -33.03
C SER A 180 0.04 -6.05 -32.13
N PRO A 181 0.50 -4.78 -32.10
CA PRO A 181 0.13 -3.81 -31.08
C PRO A 181 -1.29 -3.23 -31.27
N ILE A 182 -1.94 -2.99 -30.14
CA ILE A 182 -3.23 -2.30 -30.01
C ILE A 182 -3.12 -0.86 -30.59
N PRO A 183 -4.12 -0.37 -31.35
CA PRO A 183 -4.10 0.95 -31.93
C PRO A 183 -4.14 2.05 -30.86
N SER A 184 -3.31 3.09 -31.06
CA SER A 184 -3.28 4.32 -30.26
C SER A 184 -4.59 5.09 -30.37
N PRO A 185 -5.17 5.59 -29.27
CA PRO A 185 -6.21 6.61 -29.35
C PRO A 185 -5.59 7.97 -29.74
N SER A 186 -6.14 8.55 -30.81
CA SER A 186 -5.84 9.91 -31.30
C SER A 186 -6.17 11.00 -30.26
N PRO A 187 -5.54 12.19 -30.37
CA PRO A 187 -5.58 13.23 -29.36
C PRO A 187 -6.88 14.03 -29.41
N TYR A 188 -7.54 14.20 -28.26
CA TYR A 188 -8.59 15.22 -28.11
C TYR A 188 -7.95 16.60 -27.89
N PRO A 189 -8.55 17.67 -28.46
CA PRO A 189 -8.00 19.01 -28.44
C PRO A 189 -8.13 19.69 -27.08
N LEU A 190 -7.09 20.46 -26.73
CA LEU A 190 -7.04 21.37 -25.57
C LEU A 190 -8.05 22.52 -25.73
N PRO A 191 -8.75 22.95 -24.67
CA PRO A 191 -9.35 24.27 -24.60
C PRO A 191 -8.29 25.32 -24.23
N ASN A 192 -8.21 26.37 -25.05
CA ASN A 192 -7.36 27.55 -24.85
C ASN A 192 -7.91 28.44 -23.69
N PRO A 193 -7.07 29.13 -22.89
CA PRO A 193 -7.51 29.96 -21.78
C PRO A 193 -7.59 31.47 -22.14
N SER A 194 -8.54 32.19 -21.51
CA SER A 194 -8.50 33.63 -21.09
C SER A 194 -9.91 34.26 -21.08
N PRO A 195 -10.15 35.40 -20.38
CA PRO A 195 -9.61 35.83 -19.09
C PRO A 195 -10.68 36.52 -18.16
N GLU A 196 -10.28 36.88 -16.93
CA GLU A 196 -10.78 37.95 -16.02
C GLU A 196 -12.19 37.85 -15.38
N ASP A 197 -12.23 37.78 -14.04
CA ASP A 197 -12.83 38.85 -13.22
C ASP A 197 -12.45 38.73 -11.72
N GLU A 198 -12.23 39.90 -11.13
CA GLU A 198 -11.58 40.27 -9.85
C GLU A 198 -12.48 40.10 -8.58
N PRO A 199 -11.94 40.32 -7.36
CA PRO A 199 -12.40 39.74 -6.11
C PRO A 199 -13.43 40.60 -5.36
N THR A 200 -14.25 39.94 -4.52
CA THR A 200 -15.15 40.63 -3.58
C THR A 200 -14.65 40.46 -2.15
N VAL A 201 -14.20 41.58 -1.58
CA VAL A 201 -13.89 41.77 -0.17
C VAL A 201 -15.19 42.04 0.58
N VAL A 202 -15.46 41.29 1.66
CA VAL A 202 -16.37 41.71 2.73
C VAL A 202 -15.71 41.44 4.08
N GLY A 203 -15.30 42.52 4.74
CA GLY A 203 -14.95 42.51 6.17
C GLY A 203 -16.20 42.75 7.03
N LEU A 204 -16.10 42.39 8.31
CA LEU A 204 -16.84 42.89 9.49
C LEU A 204 -16.34 42.05 10.69
N SER A 205 -15.34 42.55 11.44
CA SER A 205 -15.48 43.26 12.73
C SER A 205 -15.47 42.33 13.94
N SER A 206 -14.36 42.36 14.69
CA SER A 206 -14.23 41.87 16.06
C SER A 206 -14.91 42.82 17.05
N ALA A 207 -15.50 42.29 18.10
CA ALA A 207 -15.89 43.04 19.29
C ALA A 207 -15.50 42.24 20.53
N ASP A 208 -14.66 42.85 21.35
CA ASP A 208 -14.34 42.45 22.72
C ASP A 208 -15.54 42.67 23.66
N GLY A 209 -15.62 41.85 24.69
CA GLY A 209 -16.60 41.99 25.77
C GLY A 209 -16.25 41.05 26.92
N ASP A 210 -15.45 41.56 27.85
CA ASP A 210 -15.07 40.94 29.12
C ASP A 210 -15.92 41.57 30.23
N ALA A 211 -16.46 40.78 31.17
CA ALA A 211 -16.75 41.15 32.58
C ALA A 211 -17.64 40.11 33.30
N ALA A 212 -17.31 39.92 34.57
CA ALA A 212 -17.53 38.73 35.40
C ALA A 212 -18.63 38.87 36.49
N THR A 213 -18.57 37.95 37.46
CA THR A 213 -19.22 37.85 38.80
C THR A 213 -20.52 37.03 38.87
N GLY A 214 -20.73 36.11 39.82
CA GLY A 214 -19.90 35.56 40.90
C GLY A 214 -20.70 34.53 41.74
N ASP A 215 -19.96 33.64 42.43
CA ASP A 215 -20.21 32.93 43.71
C ASP A 215 -21.52 32.14 43.96
N HIS A 216 -21.63 31.04 44.72
CA HIS A 216 -20.75 30.29 45.64
C HIS A 216 -21.48 28.96 45.97
N ALA A 217 -20.78 27.82 46.11
CA ALA A 217 -20.89 26.86 47.24
C ALA A 217 -20.34 25.44 46.90
N ASP A 218 -19.15 25.14 47.42
CA ASP A 218 -18.62 23.81 47.78
C ASP A 218 -19.10 23.43 49.21
N PRO A 219 -18.83 22.23 49.82
CA PRO A 219 -17.87 21.14 49.52
C PRO A 219 -18.50 19.72 49.55
N ALA A 220 -17.87 18.55 49.31
CA ALA A 220 -16.71 17.92 49.96
C ALA A 220 -16.35 16.60 49.20
N ASP A 221 -15.09 16.35 48.88
CA ASP A 221 -14.13 15.46 49.59
C ASP A 221 -14.01 14.04 48.99
N ALA A 222 -12.87 13.76 48.35
CA ALA A 222 -12.02 12.60 48.66
C ALA A 222 -10.81 12.50 47.69
N GLY A 223 -9.60 12.62 48.24
CA GLY A 223 -8.52 11.67 47.94
C GLY A 223 -7.44 12.08 46.93
N GLU A 224 -6.31 12.53 47.46
CA GLU A 224 -5.03 12.74 46.79
C GLU A 224 -4.40 11.42 46.25
N GLY A 225 -3.74 11.53 45.11
CA GLY A 225 -2.76 10.57 44.60
C GLY A 225 -1.70 11.30 43.78
N GLN A 226 -0.66 11.80 44.44
CA GLN A 226 0.49 12.43 43.80
C GLN A 226 1.33 11.39 43.04
N ASP A 227 1.24 11.38 41.71
CA ASP A 227 2.24 10.74 40.86
C ASP A 227 3.49 11.63 40.78
N LEU A 228 4.44 11.35 41.67
CA LEU A 228 5.78 11.92 41.76
C LEU A 228 6.74 11.36 40.70
N LEU A 229 6.33 11.30 39.44
CA LEU A 229 7.23 11.03 38.32
C LEU A 229 6.98 12.02 37.19
N GLY A 230 7.80 13.07 37.15
CA GLY A 230 7.71 14.17 36.20
C GLY A 230 7.53 13.68 34.75
N LYS A 231 6.52 14.23 34.08
CA LYS A 231 6.31 14.07 32.63
C LYS A 231 7.56 14.58 31.91
N VAL A 232 8.41 13.66 31.46
CA VAL A 232 9.51 14.00 30.56
C VAL A 232 8.88 14.61 29.29
N PRO A 233 9.27 15.82 28.87
CA PRO A 233 8.72 16.43 27.66
C PRO A 233 9.05 15.54 26.46
N LYS A 234 8.01 15.06 25.75
CA LYS A 234 8.19 14.35 24.48
C LYS A 234 8.94 15.28 23.53
N LYS A 235 10.17 14.90 23.17
CA LYS A 235 11.02 15.64 22.22
C LYS A 235 10.23 15.83 20.92
N ALA A 236 10.06 17.09 20.49
CA ALA A 236 9.35 17.41 19.26
C ALA A 236 10.01 16.68 18.07
N GLY A 237 9.20 16.03 17.23
CA GLY A 237 9.69 15.34 16.05
C GLY A 237 10.24 16.32 15.00
N PRO A 238 10.95 15.81 13.96
CA PRO A 238 11.37 16.63 12.82
C PRO A 238 10.21 17.42 12.20
N PRO A 239 10.47 18.63 11.67
CA PRO A 239 9.45 19.39 10.95
C PRO A 239 8.92 18.59 9.74
N PRO A 240 7.69 18.86 9.29
CA PRO A 240 7.13 18.20 8.11
C PRO A 240 8.04 18.44 6.88
N CYS A 241 8.23 17.40 6.07
CA CYS A 241 9.07 17.50 4.88
C CYS A 241 8.43 18.45 3.84
N PRO A 242 9.14 19.48 3.37
CA PRO A 242 8.63 20.41 2.37
C PRO A 242 8.77 19.82 0.96
N HIS A 243 7.99 18.79 0.63
CA HIS A 243 8.14 18.03 -0.63
C HIS A 243 8.16 18.90 -1.88
N MET A 244 7.22 19.86 -2.00
CA MET A 244 7.13 20.72 -3.18
C MET A 244 8.37 21.60 -3.37
N ARG A 245 8.91 22.15 -2.27
CA ARG A 245 10.14 22.97 -2.33
C ARG A 245 11.36 22.17 -2.78
N ILE A 246 11.46 20.92 -2.33
CA ILE A 246 12.56 20.03 -2.74
C ILE A 246 12.39 19.61 -4.22
N ILE A 247 11.16 19.42 -4.69
CA ILE A 247 10.88 19.14 -6.11
C ILE A 247 11.22 20.35 -6.99
N GLU A 248 10.82 21.56 -6.56
CA GLU A 248 11.18 22.82 -7.22
C GLU A 248 12.70 22.94 -7.35
N LEU A 249 13.45 22.70 -6.27
CA LEU A 249 14.92 22.68 -6.30
C LEU A 249 15.48 21.62 -7.24
N PHE A 250 14.88 20.43 -7.30
CA PHE A 250 15.30 19.38 -8.22
C PHE A 250 15.14 19.83 -9.69
N HIS A 251 14.01 20.46 -10.04
CA HIS A 251 13.79 20.99 -11.41
C HIS A 251 14.66 22.19 -11.73
N GLU A 252 14.94 23.04 -10.74
CA GLU A 252 15.79 24.22 -10.91
C GLU A 252 17.26 23.85 -11.11
N VAL A 253 17.79 22.94 -10.28
CA VAL A 253 19.22 22.57 -10.30
C VAL A 253 19.52 21.56 -11.41
N LEU A 254 18.55 20.70 -11.77
CA LEU A 254 18.71 19.60 -12.73
C LEU A 254 17.62 19.61 -13.82
N PRO A 255 17.47 20.70 -14.61
CA PRO A 255 16.40 20.83 -15.62
C PRO A 255 16.52 19.82 -16.77
N GLU A 256 17.69 19.21 -16.96
CA GLU A 256 17.95 18.22 -18.02
C GLU A 256 17.47 16.79 -17.65
N LEU A 257 17.06 16.58 -16.39
CA LEU A 257 16.54 15.30 -15.91
C LEU A 257 15.02 15.20 -16.08
N PRO A 258 14.45 13.98 -16.09
CA PRO A 258 13.02 13.80 -16.21
C PRO A 258 12.23 14.55 -15.12
N ALA A 259 11.34 15.44 -15.57
CA ALA A 259 10.49 16.23 -14.69
C ALA A 259 9.53 15.34 -13.88
N VAL A 260 9.14 15.85 -12.71
CA VAL A 260 8.23 15.17 -11.80
C VAL A 260 6.81 15.62 -12.13
N CYS A 261 6.10 14.86 -12.97
CA CYS A 261 4.73 15.19 -13.36
C CYS A 261 3.66 14.63 -12.41
N ALA A 262 4.00 13.62 -11.60
CA ALA A 262 3.09 13.00 -10.64
C ALA A 262 3.84 12.68 -9.33
N TRP A 263 3.27 13.09 -8.19
CA TRP A 263 3.89 12.96 -6.88
C TRP A 263 2.99 12.23 -5.87
N ASN A 264 2.85 10.91 -6.07
CA ASN A 264 2.02 10.05 -5.23
C ASN A 264 2.62 9.79 -3.84
N GLU A 265 1.81 9.21 -2.95
CA GLU A 265 2.19 8.90 -1.56
C GLU A 265 3.42 8.01 -1.42
N ALA A 266 3.67 7.09 -2.35
CA ALA A 266 4.86 6.25 -2.33
C ALA A 266 6.15 7.07 -2.52
N ARG A 267 6.14 8.04 -3.43
CA ARG A 267 7.25 8.98 -3.65
C ARG A 267 7.41 9.94 -2.47
N GLN A 268 6.30 10.46 -1.93
CA GLN A 268 6.30 11.30 -0.74
C GLN A 268 6.90 10.59 0.48
N ARG A 269 6.58 9.30 0.69
CA ARG A 269 7.15 8.48 1.76
C ARG A 269 8.66 8.31 1.62
N LYS A 270 9.19 8.09 0.41
CA LYS A 270 10.63 7.98 0.17
C LYS A 270 11.35 9.28 0.51
N LEU A 271 10.90 10.41 -0.03
CA LEU A 271 11.52 11.72 0.25
C LEU A 271 11.38 12.10 1.74
N GLY A 272 10.19 11.88 2.32
CA GLY A 272 9.94 12.14 3.74
C GLY A 272 10.73 11.24 4.69
N ALA A 273 11.15 10.05 4.25
CA ALA A 273 12.09 9.22 5.00
C ALA A 273 13.50 9.82 4.99
N ARG A 274 13.98 10.33 3.84
CA ARG A 274 15.30 11.00 3.74
C ARG A 274 15.33 12.23 4.64
N TRP A 275 14.33 13.11 4.52
CA TRP A 275 14.18 14.28 5.38
C TRP A 275 14.33 13.99 6.89
N ARG A 276 13.81 12.85 7.36
CA ARG A 276 13.84 12.46 8.78
C ARG A 276 15.11 11.71 9.20
N GLU A 277 15.95 11.25 8.27
CA GLU A 277 17.12 10.43 8.58
C GLU A 277 18.22 11.21 9.31
N ARG A 278 18.45 12.47 8.92
CA ARG A 278 19.49 13.31 9.52
C ARG A 278 19.00 14.73 9.74
N PRO A 279 19.38 15.40 10.85
CA PRO A 279 19.03 16.81 11.07
C PRO A 279 19.51 17.74 9.95
N GLU A 280 20.71 17.48 9.39
CA GLU A 280 21.27 18.26 8.27
C GLU A 280 20.41 18.20 7.00
N GLN A 281 19.64 17.12 6.80
CA GLN A 281 18.75 16.97 5.65
C GLN A 281 17.43 17.73 5.82
N GLN A 282 17.20 18.34 6.98
CA GLN A 282 16.04 19.17 7.28
C GLN A 282 16.25 20.64 6.88
N ASP A 283 17.12 20.87 5.89
CA ASP A 283 17.49 22.18 5.36
C ASP A 283 17.45 22.15 3.82
N LEU A 284 16.78 23.13 3.23
CA LEU A 284 16.69 23.28 1.78
C LEU A 284 18.04 23.61 1.14
N ALA A 285 18.94 24.31 1.85
CA ALA A 285 20.29 24.57 1.35
C ALA A 285 21.08 23.28 1.17
N TRP A 286 20.94 22.33 2.10
CA TRP A 286 21.52 21.00 1.98
C TRP A 286 21.01 20.26 0.73
N TRP A 287 19.71 20.29 0.47
CA TRP A 287 19.11 19.65 -0.72
C TRP A 287 19.61 20.27 -2.02
N ARG A 288 19.77 21.60 -2.07
CA ARG A 288 20.39 22.27 -3.22
C ARG A 288 21.81 21.76 -3.44
N SER A 289 22.67 21.77 -2.42
CA SER A 289 24.05 21.26 -2.53
C SER A 289 24.10 19.77 -2.91
N PHE A 290 23.15 18.96 -2.44
CA PHE A 290 23.01 17.57 -2.84
C PHE A 290 22.70 17.44 -4.34
N PHE A 291 21.76 18.24 -4.89
CA PHE A 291 21.47 18.24 -6.32
C PHE A 291 22.61 18.81 -7.17
N GLU A 292 23.32 19.83 -6.69
CA GLU A 292 24.53 20.33 -7.33
C GLU A 292 25.61 19.25 -7.40
N ALA A 293 25.81 18.46 -6.34
CA ALA A 293 26.71 17.32 -6.38
C ALA A 293 26.26 16.23 -7.37
N VAL A 294 24.95 15.99 -7.52
CA VAL A 294 24.41 15.06 -8.53
C VAL A 294 24.70 15.56 -9.95
N ARG A 295 24.67 16.88 -10.20
CA ARG A 295 24.98 17.48 -11.50
C ARG A 295 26.38 17.13 -11.98
N GLU A 296 27.32 17.01 -11.06
CA GLU A 296 28.72 16.65 -11.31
C GLU A 296 28.94 15.14 -11.53
N MET A 297 27.89 14.32 -11.58
CA MET A 297 27.98 12.86 -11.78
C MET A 297 27.50 12.47 -13.21
N PRO A 298 28.40 12.29 -14.19
CA PRO A 298 28.03 12.14 -15.61
C PRO A 298 27.11 10.95 -15.90
N TRP A 299 27.25 9.87 -15.14
CA TRP A 299 26.40 8.69 -15.28
C TRP A 299 24.95 8.95 -14.83
N LEU A 300 24.73 9.74 -13.77
CA LEU A 300 23.39 10.09 -13.29
C LEU A 300 22.69 11.08 -14.23
N MET A 301 23.47 11.96 -14.86
CA MET A 301 23.00 12.97 -15.81
C MET A 301 22.76 12.44 -17.23
N GLY A 302 22.99 11.15 -17.48
CA GLY A 302 22.83 10.54 -18.80
C GLY A 302 23.86 10.98 -19.83
N GLN A 303 24.99 11.53 -19.37
CA GLN A 303 26.12 11.92 -20.22
C GLN A 303 27.03 10.71 -20.53
N ARG A 304 26.91 9.61 -19.76
CA ARG A 304 27.61 8.34 -19.99
C ARG A 304 26.64 7.23 -20.39
N ALA A 305 27.01 6.46 -21.41
CA ALA A 305 26.27 5.26 -21.78
C ALA A 305 26.38 4.17 -20.71
N GLY A 306 25.26 3.53 -20.38
CA GLY A 306 25.24 2.34 -19.54
C GLY A 306 25.82 1.11 -20.26
N ARG A 307 25.84 -0.02 -19.56
CA ARG A 307 26.31 -1.31 -20.10
C ARG A 307 25.57 -1.72 -21.39
N ASP A 308 24.31 -1.33 -21.49
CA ASP A 308 23.43 -1.66 -22.61
C ASP A 308 23.46 -0.58 -23.72
N GLY A 309 24.43 0.33 -23.68
CA GLY A 309 24.63 1.41 -24.67
C GLY A 309 23.65 2.57 -24.56
N ARG A 310 22.64 2.50 -23.68
CA ARG A 310 21.64 3.57 -23.47
C ARG A 310 22.06 4.52 -22.34
N PRO A 311 21.90 5.85 -22.50
CA PRO A 311 22.16 6.80 -21.43
C PRO A 311 21.09 6.68 -20.33
N PHE A 312 21.52 6.69 -19.07
CA PHE A 312 20.63 6.65 -17.91
C PHE A 312 20.47 8.07 -17.34
N ARG A 313 19.23 8.56 -17.21
CA ARG A 313 18.93 9.81 -16.50
C ARG A 313 18.20 9.49 -15.21
N CYS A 314 18.76 9.90 -14.08
CA CYS A 314 18.14 9.62 -12.79
C CYS A 314 16.85 10.43 -12.60
N THR A 315 15.87 9.83 -11.92
CA THR A 315 14.66 10.53 -11.50
C THR A 315 14.76 10.88 -10.02
N LEU A 316 14.03 11.89 -9.55
CA LEU A 316 14.00 12.23 -8.13
C LEU A 316 13.65 11.01 -7.26
N GLU A 317 12.67 10.19 -7.67
CA GLU A 317 12.31 8.95 -6.97
C GLU A 317 13.48 7.97 -6.85
N TRP A 318 14.26 7.82 -7.92
CA TRP A 318 15.43 6.95 -7.93
C TRP A 318 16.51 7.47 -6.97
N LEU A 319 16.77 8.80 -6.98
CA LEU A 319 17.73 9.46 -6.12
C LEU A 319 17.39 9.29 -4.64
N VAL A 320 16.13 9.53 -4.25
CA VAL A 320 15.71 9.46 -2.84
C VAL A 320 15.45 8.05 -2.34
N SER A 321 15.66 7.02 -3.16
CA SER A 321 15.53 5.64 -2.71
C SER A 321 16.64 5.29 -1.70
N PRO A 322 16.37 4.48 -0.66
CA PRO A 322 17.33 4.20 0.40
C PRO A 322 18.70 3.73 -0.09
N THR A 323 18.70 2.78 -1.03
CA THR A 323 19.94 2.19 -1.54
C THR A 323 20.75 3.16 -2.40
N ASN A 324 20.09 3.96 -3.23
CA ASN A 324 20.80 4.84 -4.16
C ASN A 324 21.25 6.13 -3.49
N PHE A 325 20.45 6.67 -2.57
CA PHE A 325 20.76 7.91 -1.85
C PHE A 325 22.10 7.79 -1.10
N VAL A 326 22.33 6.66 -0.43
CA VAL A 326 23.61 6.37 0.24
C VAL A 326 24.76 6.36 -0.76
N LYS A 327 24.62 5.63 -1.88
CA LYS A 327 25.67 5.57 -2.92
C LYS A 327 26.00 6.92 -3.54
N VAL A 328 25.00 7.79 -3.72
CA VAL A 328 25.19 9.14 -4.23
C VAL A 328 25.98 9.99 -3.24
N ILE A 329 25.60 9.96 -1.95
CA ILE A 329 26.31 10.69 -0.88
C ILE A 329 27.74 10.16 -0.73
N GLU A 330 27.95 8.85 -0.85
CA GLU A 330 29.26 8.20 -0.79
C GLU A 330 30.11 8.43 -2.05
N GLY A 331 29.58 9.13 -3.07
CA GLY A 331 30.34 9.50 -4.26
C GLY A 331 30.61 8.36 -5.23
N HIS A 332 29.88 7.24 -5.16
CA HIS A 332 30.08 6.06 -6.03
C HIS A 332 29.92 6.36 -7.53
N TYR A 333 29.34 7.51 -7.88
CA TYR A 333 29.06 7.92 -9.26
C TYR A 333 29.91 9.10 -9.73
N MET A 334 30.87 9.57 -8.92
CA MET A 334 31.89 10.52 -9.36
C MET A 334 32.97 9.80 -10.18
N ASP A 335 33.54 10.47 -11.18
CA ASP A 335 34.65 9.90 -11.94
C ASP A 335 35.90 9.77 -11.04
N GLY A 336 36.37 8.53 -10.86
CA GLY A 336 37.55 8.21 -10.03
C GLY A 336 37.27 7.68 -8.63
N GLY A 337 36.07 7.13 -8.36
CA GLY A 337 35.73 6.51 -7.07
C GLY A 337 36.80 5.51 -6.58
N ARG A 338 37.32 5.79 -5.37
CA ARG A 338 38.40 5.10 -4.66
C ARG A 338 38.09 3.64 -4.34
#